data_AF-A0AAU9NV65-F1
#
_entry.id   AF-A0AAU9NV65-F1
#
_cell.length_a   1.000
_cell.length_b   1.000
_cell.length_c   1.000
_cell.angle_alpha   90.00
_cell.angle_beta   90.00
_cell.angle_gamma   90.00
#
_symmetry.space_group_name_H-M   'P 1'
#
loop_
_entity.id
_entity.type
_entity.pdbx_description
1 polymer ?
#
loop_
_entity_poly.entity_id
_entity_poly.type
_entity_poly.pdbx_seq_one_letter_code
_entity_poly.pdbx_strand_id
1 'polypeptide(L)'
;MLTVGMVLRWILCTPVQFIIGKRFYVGSYHALRRKSANMDVLVALGTNAAYFYSVYTLIKALISDAFEGQDFFETSTMLISFILLGKYLESIAKGKTSDALAKLTDLAPDTACLLTMDDSGNTIFRNRN
;
A
#
# COMPACT_ATOMS: atom_id res chain seq x y z
N MET A 1 -19.29 -31.27 11.27
CA MET A 1 -17.95 -31.70 11.75
C MET A 1 -16.88 -30.62 11.55
N LEU A 2 -16.25 -30.19 12.64
CA LEU A 2 -15.13 -29.24 12.60
C LEU A 2 -13.89 -29.90 11.99
N THR A 3 -13.57 -29.59 10.74
CA THR A 3 -12.39 -30.17 10.07
C THR A 3 -11.13 -29.52 10.63
N VAL A 4 -10.11 -30.32 10.97
CA VAL A 4 -8.77 -29.84 11.42
C VAL A 4 -8.21 -28.76 10.48
N GLY A 5 -8.52 -28.86 9.17
CA GLY A 5 -8.16 -27.87 8.17
C GLY A 5 -8.71 -26.46 8.44
N MET A 6 -9.92 -26.31 9.00
CA MET A 6 -10.50 -25.00 9.30
C MET A 6 -9.74 -24.30 10.42
N VAL A 7 -9.36 -25.04 11.46
CA VAL A 7 -8.58 -24.49 12.59
C VAL A 7 -7.17 -24.12 12.13
N LEU A 8 -6.54 -24.96 11.30
CA LEU A 8 -5.22 -24.68 10.74
C LEU A 8 -5.25 -23.41 9.86
N ARG A 9 -6.24 -23.29 8.97
CA ARG A 9 -6.44 -22.08 8.15
C ARG A 9 -6.66 -20.85 9.01
N TRP A 10 -7.47 -20.94 10.05
CA TRP A 10 -7.70 -19.83 10.97
C TRP A 10 -6.39 -19.38 11.64
N ILE A 11 -5.63 -20.31 12.23
CA ILE A 11 -4.35 -20.01 12.89
C ILE A 11 -3.33 -19.39 11.92
N LEU A 12 -3.26 -19.87 10.68
CA LEU A 12 -2.33 -19.33 9.67
C LEU A 12 -2.80 -17.99 9.09
N CYS A 13 -4.10 -17.79 8.93
CA CYS A 13 -4.69 -16.59 8.37
C CYS A 13 -4.64 -15.42 9.35
N THR A 14 -4.81 -15.66 10.65
CA THR A 14 -4.81 -14.64 11.71
C THR A 14 -3.54 -13.75 11.70
N PRO A 15 -2.31 -14.28 11.73
CA PRO A 15 -1.11 -13.45 11.69
C PRO A 15 -0.99 -12.68 10.37
N VAL A 16 -1.39 -13.26 9.23
CA VAL A 16 -1.36 -12.54 7.96
C VAL A 16 -2.34 -11.36 7.98
N GLN A 17 -3.57 -11.59 8.46
CA GLN A 17 -4.60 -10.57 8.59
C GLN A 17 -4.18 -9.43 9.53
N PHE A 18 -3.64 -9.73 10.71
CA PHE A 18 -3.37 -8.71 11.74
C PHE A 18 -1.96 -8.13 11.71
N ILE A 19 -0.92 -8.88 11.31
CA ILE A 19 0.46 -8.39 11.26
C ILE A 19 0.71 -7.69 9.92
N ILE A 20 0.51 -8.39 8.80
CA ILE A 20 0.74 -7.83 7.46
C ILE A 20 -0.35 -6.81 7.14
N GLY A 21 -1.60 -7.13 7.48
CA GLY A 21 -2.73 -6.23 7.28
C GLY A 21 -2.65 -4.95 8.12
N LYS A 22 -1.87 -4.91 9.22
CA LYS A 22 -1.77 -3.77 10.16
C LYS A 22 -1.59 -2.42 9.46
N ARG A 23 -0.77 -2.40 8.40
CA ARG A 23 -0.52 -1.18 7.59
C ARG A 23 -1.81 -0.61 7.00
N PHE A 24 -2.72 -1.45 6.52
CA PHE A 24 -4.00 -1.04 5.97
C PHE A 24 -4.95 -0.55 7.07
N TYR A 25 -4.97 -1.17 8.25
CA TYR A 25 -5.78 -0.68 9.37
C TYR A 25 -5.34 0.71 9.84
N VAL A 26 -4.03 0.93 9.98
CA VAL A 26 -3.49 2.24 10.34
C VAL A 26 -3.84 3.28 9.27
N GLY A 27 -3.62 2.98 7.98
CA GLY A 27 -3.98 3.86 6.87
C GLY A 27 -5.48 4.19 6.85
N SER A 28 -6.32 3.19 7.08
CA SER A 28 -7.77 3.32 7.14
C SER A 28 -8.22 4.22 8.28
N TYR A 29 -7.68 4.02 9.48
CA TYR A 29 -8.03 4.83 10.65
C TYR A 29 -7.73 6.32 10.42
N HIS A 30 -6.57 6.62 9.84
CA HIS A 30 -6.20 8.00 9.50
C HIS A 30 -7.07 8.60 8.40
N ALA A 31 -7.44 7.82 7.39
CA ALA A 31 -8.33 8.27 6.31
C ALA A 31 -9.75 8.55 6.83
N LEU A 32 -10.29 7.63 7.64
CA LEU A 32 -11.62 7.76 8.23
C LEU A 32 -11.72 8.96 9.18
N ARG A 33 -10.67 9.23 9.96
CA ARG A 33 -10.57 10.43 10.81
C ARG A 33 -10.60 11.73 9.99
N ARG A 34 -10.09 11.70 8.75
CA ARG A 34 -10.17 12.82 7.79
C ARG A 34 -11.48 12.83 6.98
N LYS A 35 -12.48 12.00 7.34
CA LYS A 35 -13.74 11.81 6.60
C LYS A 35 -13.53 11.49 5.12
N SER A 36 -12.45 10.77 4.80
CA SER A 36 -12.09 10.40 3.43
C SER A 36 -11.94 8.89 3.32
N ALA A 37 -12.37 8.31 2.20
CA ALA A 37 -12.17 6.91 1.87
C ALA A 37 -10.97 6.79 0.92
N ASN A 38 -9.92 6.08 1.36
CA ASN A 38 -8.76 5.78 0.52
C ASN A 38 -8.72 4.28 0.17
N MET A 39 -7.73 3.88 -0.63
CA MET A 39 -7.48 2.47 -0.96
C MET A 39 -7.38 1.61 0.31
N ASP A 40 -6.69 2.08 1.35
CA ASP A 40 -6.51 1.31 2.58
C ASP A 40 -7.86 1.02 3.28
N VAL A 41 -8.81 1.97 3.30
CA VAL A 41 -10.15 1.80 3.87
C VAL A 41 -10.91 0.66 3.19
N LEU A 42 -10.89 0.63 1.84
CA LEU A 42 -11.58 -0.40 1.08
C LEU A 42 -10.97 -1.79 1.37
N VAL A 43 -9.65 -1.87 1.43
CA VAL A 43 -8.90 -3.11 1.72
C VAL A 43 -9.20 -3.59 3.13
N ALA A 44 -9.16 -2.71 4.13
CA ALA A 44 -9.43 -3.06 5.51
C ALA A 44 -10.90 -3.51 5.69
N LEU A 45 -11.87 -2.83 5.08
CA LEU A 45 -13.27 -3.25 5.15
C LEU A 45 -13.51 -4.60 4.46
N GLY A 46 -12.99 -4.80 3.25
CA GLY A 46 -13.21 -6.06 2.51
C GLY A 46 -12.60 -7.28 3.21
N THR A 47 -11.37 -7.14 3.69
CA THR A 47 -10.66 -8.23 4.37
C THR A 47 -11.25 -8.50 5.77
N ASN A 48 -11.66 -7.46 6.50
CA ASN A 48 -12.42 -7.64 7.74
C ASN A 48 -13.75 -8.34 7.51
N ALA A 49 -14.52 -7.93 6.49
CA ALA A 49 -15.80 -8.55 6.19
C ALA A 49 -15.63 -10.05 5.90
N ALA A 50 -14.65 -10.42 5.08
CA ALA A 50 -14.33 -11.83 4.79
C ALA A 50 -13.87 -12.59 6.03
N TYR A 51 -13.00 -11.99 6.85
CA TYR A 51 -12.49 -12.61 8.08
C TYR A 51 -13.60 -12.82 9.12
N PHE A 52 -14.41 -11.79 9.43
CA PHE A 52 -15.50 -11.91 10.40
C PHE A 52 -16.60 -12.86 9.93
N TYR A 53 -16.91 -12.88 8.64
CA TYR A 53 -17.83 -13.88 8.08
C TYR A 53 -17.30 -15.31 8.31
N SER A 54 -16.00 -15.52 8.08
CA SER A 54 -15.35 -16.83 8.26
C SER A 54 -15.29 -17.25 9.74
N VAL A 55 -15.10 -16.28 10.65
CA VAL A 55 -15.19 -16.54 12.11
C VAL A 55 -16.63 -16.89 12.50
N TYR A 56 -17.63 -16.21 11.93
CA TYR A 56 -19.02 -16.50 12.20
C TYR A 56 -19.43 -17.90 11.73
N THR A 57 -19.01 -18.32 10.54
CA THR A 57 -19.25 -19.69 10.05
C THR A 57 -18.53 -20.72 10.90
N LEU A 58 -17.32 -20.43 11.38
CA LEU A 58 -16.58 -21.31 12.31
C LEU A 58 -17.33 -21.49 13.65
N ILE A 59 -17.85 -20.40 14.24
CA ILE A 59 -18.65 -20.45 15.48
C ILE A 59 -19.94 -21.22 15.26
N LYS A 60 -20.63 -21.03 14.12
CA LYS A 60 -21.83 -21.80 13.79
C LYS A 60 -21.55 -23.29 13.59
N ALA A 61 -20.44 -23.63 12.95
CA ALA A 61 -20.01 -25.02 12.78
C ALA A 61 -19.64 -25.70 14.12
N LEU A 62 -19.24 -24.92 15.14
CA LEU A 62 -19.02 -25.41 16.51
C LEU A 62 -20.31 -25.70 17.27
N ILE A 63 -21.39 -24.97 16.99
CA ILE A 63 -22.66 -25.07 17.72
C ILE A 63 -23.63 -26.06 17.03
N SER A 64 -23.58 -26.15 15.70
CA SER A 64 -24.48 -26.97 14.89
C SER A 64 -23.69 -27.91 13.98
N ASP A 65 -23.77 -29.22 14.23
CA ASP A 65 -22.98 -30.23 13.50
C ASP A 65 -23.42 -30.41 12.02
N ALA A 66 -24.60 -29.89 11.68
CA ALA A 66 -25.21 -29.95 10.34
C ALA A 66 -24.91 -28.72 9.45
N PHE A 67 -24.10 -27.76 9.91
CA PHE A 67 -23.83 -26.53 9.14
C PHE A 67 -22.55 -26.64 8.30
N GLU A 68 -22.68 -26.96 7.01
CA GLU A 68 -21.60 -26.88 6.02
C GLU A 68 -21.51 -25.46 5.44
N GLY A 69 -20.92 -24.54 6.22
CA GLY A 69 -20.59 -23.20 5.74
C GLY A 69 -19.20 -23.17 5.09
N GLN A 70 -19.06 -22.56 3.91
CA GLN A 70 -17.76 -22.33 3.29
C GLN A 70 -17.01 -21.19 4.00
N ASP A 71 -15.77 -21.43 4.40
CA ASP A 71 -14.88 -20.41 4.96
C ASP A 71 -14.16 -19.60 3.87
N PHE A 72 -13.89 -18.34 4.16
CA PHE A 72 -13.19 -17.40 3.27
C PHE A 72 -11.86 -16.90 3.86
N PHE A 73 -11.29 -17.63 4.83
CA PHE A 73 -10.00 -17.30 5.44
C PHE A 73 -8.88 -17.23 4.39
N GLU A 74 -8.85 -18.21 3.49
CA GLU A 74 -7.89 -18.26 2.38
C GLU A 74 -8.08 -17.07 1.43
N THR A 75 -9.31 -16.78 1.05
CA THR A 75 -9.64 -15.66 0.16
C THR A 75 -9.22 -14.32 0.75
N SER A 76 -9.47 -14.06 2.04
CA SER A 76 -9.04 -12.83 2.71
C SER A 76 -7.51 -12.68 2.68
N THR A 77 -6.79 -13.76 2.96
CA THR A 77 -5.33 -13.78 2.94
C THR A 77 -4.76 -13.56 1.54
N MET A 78 -5.34 -14.19 0.51
CA MET A 78 -4.97 -13.95 -0.88
C MET A 78 -5.20 -12.49 -1.29
N LEU A 79 -6.33 -11.90 -0.91
CA LEU A 79 -6.62 -10.49 -1.20
C LEU A 79 -5.54 -9.57 -0.60
N ILE A 80 -5.22 -9.73 0.69
CA ILE A 80 -4.15 -8.93 1.33
C ILE A 80 -2.82 -9.10 0.58
N SER A 81 -2.49 -10.34 0.21
CA SER A 81 -1.24 -10.68 -0.46
C SER A 81 -1.14 -10.02 -1.84
N PHE A 82 -2.17 -10.13 -2.68
CA PHE A 82 -2.19 -9.53 -4.01
C PHE A 82 -2.21 -8.00 -3.96
N ILE A 83 -2.93 -7.42 -3.01
CA ILE A 83 -2.98 -5.97 -2.84
C ILE A 83 -1.61 -5.45 -2.40
N LEU A 84 -0.94 -6.14 -1.48
CA LEU A 84 0.41 -5.79 -1.05
C LEU A 84 1.42 -5.94 -2.19
N LEU A 85 1.31 -7.01 -2.98
CA LEU A 85 2.12 -7.23 -4.17
C LEU A 85 1.95 -6.10 -5.19
N GLY A 86 0.71 -5.70 -5.46
CA GLY A 86 0.42 -4.56 -6.35
C GLY A 86 1.06 -3.27 -5.85
N LYS A 87 0.94 -2.98 -4.54
CA LYS A 87 1.54 -1.80 -3.91
C LYS A 87 3.08 -1.85 -3.92
N TYR A 88 3.67 -3.05 -3.86
CA TYR A 88 5.10 -3.27 -4.02
C TYR A 88 5.56 -2.99 -5.45
N LEU A 89 4.87 -3.52 -6.45
CA LEU A 89 5.14 -3.25 -7.87
C LEU A 89 4.98 -1.75 -8.19
N GLU A 90 3.94 -1.12 -7.65
CA GLU A 90 3.70 0.32 -7.77
C GLU A 90 4.88 1.12 -7.19
N SER A 91 5.39 0.74 -6.01
CA SER A 91 6.54 1.38 -5.39
C SER A 91 7.80 1.25 -6.24
N ILE A 92 8.05 0.08 -6.84
CA ILE A 92 9.18 -0.14 -7.73
C ILE A 92 9.07 0.74 -8.98
N ALA A 93 7.89 0.78 -9.60
CA ALA A 93 7.65 1.59 -10.79
C ALA A 93 7.87 3.08 -10.50
N LYS A 94 7.33 3.57 -9.37
CA LYS A 94 7.52 4.95 -8.90
C LYS A 94 8.99 5.28 -8.61
N GLY A 95 9.73 4.33 -8.01
CA GLY A 95 11.17 4.48 -7.77
C GLY A 95 11.94 4.71 -9.07
N LYS A 96 11.73 3.86 -10.09
CA LYS A 96 12.37 4.02 -11.41
C LYS A 96 12.03 5.34 -12.10
N THR A 97 10.78 5.79 -12.00
CA THR A 97 10.39 7.10 -12.55
C THR A 97 11.02 8.25 -11.79
N SER A 98 11.16 8.13 -10.45
CA SER A 98 11.84 9.12 -9.62
C SER A 98 13.31 9.23 -10.00
N ASP A 99 14.00 8.11 -10.25
CA ASP A 99 15.40 8.10 -10.68
C ASP A 99 15.58 8.75 -12.05
N ALA A 100 14.67 8.51 -12.98
CA ALA A 100 14.68 9.16 -14.29
C ALA A 100 14.45 10.67 -14.17
N LEU A 101 13.52 11.10 -13.31
CA LEU A 101 13.25 12.51 -13.05
C LEU A 101 14.47 13.20 -12.41
N ALA A 102 15.12 12.53 -11.45
CA ALA A 102 16.35 13.03 -10.82
C ALA A 102 17.48 13.24 -11.84
N LYS A 103 17.62 12.34 -12.82
CA LYS A 103 18.57 12.52 -13.93
C LYS A 103 18.22 13.72 -14.81
N LEU A 104 16.94 13.98 -15.07
CA LEU A 104 16.53 15.17 -15.84
C LEU A 104 16.84 16.47 -15.10
N THR A 105 16.67 16.49 -13.77
CA THR A 105 17.06 17.67 -12.97
C THR A 105 18.57 17.88 -12.93
N ASP A 106 19.36 16.81 -12.97
CA ASP A 106 20.83 16.86 -13.00
C ASP A 106 21.39 17.44 -14.32
N LEU A 107 20.59 17.38 -15.41
CA LEU A 107 20.94 18.01 -16.69
C LEU A 107 20.68 19.53 -16.73
N ALA A 108 19.98 20.08 -15.73
CA ALA A 108 19.77 21.53 -15.67
C ALA A 108 21.07 22.20 -15.17
N PRO A 109 21.69 23.11 -15.95
CA PRO A 109 22.92 23.76 -15.54
C PRO A 109 22.67 24.69 -14.35
N ASP A 110 23.42 24.50 -13.25
CA ASP A 110 23.34 25.34 -12.05
C ASP A 110 23.87 26.76 -12.26
N THR A 111 24.71 26.97 -13.27
CA THR A 111 25.44 28.23 -13.47
C THR A 111 25.00 28.95 -14.72
N ALA A 112 24.65 30.23 -14.58
CA ALA A 112 24.40 31.12 -15.71
C ALA A 112 25.57 32.11 -15.87
N CYS A 113 26.15 32.17 -17.07
CA CYS A 113 27.16 33.17 -17.39
C CYS A 113 26.47 34.50 -17.71
N LEU A 114 26.64 35.50 -16.83
CA LEU A 114 26.08 36.84 -17.04
C LEU A 114 27.08 37.70 -17.83
N LEU A 115 26.69 38.05 -19.05
CA LEU A 115 27.37 39.05 -19.87
C LEU A 115 26.79 40.43 -19.54
N THR A 116 27.62 41.35 -19.07
CA THR A 116 27.25 42.75 -18.88
C THR A 116 28.12 43.62 -19.79
N MET A 117 27.58 44.75 -20.21
CA MET A 117 28.25 45.71 -21.11
C MET A 117 28.59 46.93 -20.28
N ASP A 118 29.84 47.38 -20.35
CA ASP A 118 30.25 48.64 -19.73
C ASP A 118 29.94 49.83 -20.65
N ASP A 119 29.86 51.06 -20.11
CA ASP A 119 29.54 52.30 -20.87
C ASP A 119 30.55 52.60 -22.01
N SER A 120 31.68 51.89 -22.03
CA SER A 120 32.73 51.96 -23.06
C SER A 120 32.61 50.90 -24.17
N GLY A 121 31.56 50.08 -24.18
CA GLY A 121 31.32 49.06 -25.21
C GLY A 121 32.13 47.76 -25.08
N ASN A 122 32.80 47.53 -23.95
CA ASN A 122 33.52 46.28 -23.67
C ASN A 122 32.64 45.25 -22.95
N THR A 123 32.80 43.97 -23.32
CA THR A 123 32.12 42.83 -22.71
C THR A 123 32.80 42.41 -21.40
N ILE A 124 32.13 42.58 -20.26
CA ILE A 124 32.62 42.10 -18.97
C ILE A 124 31.94 40.75 -18.66
N PHE A 125 32.75 39.69 -18.61
CA PHE A 125 32.32 38.36 -18.20
C PHE A 125 32.28 38.30 -16.68
N ARG A 126 31.07 38.31 -16.07
CA ARG A 126 30.92 38.20 -14.62
C ARG A 126 30.29 36.86 -14.29
N ASN A 127 31.14 35.88 -13.95
CA ASN A 127 30.67 34.60 -13.43
C ASN A 127 30.11 34.84 -12.03
N ARG A 128 28.78 34.73 -11.86
CA ARG A 128 28.15 34.73 -10.54
C ARG A 128 28.08 33.28 -10.08
N ASN A 129 28.95 32.94 -9.13
CA ASN A 129 28.82 31.75 -8.28
C ASN A 129 27.52 31.83 -7.46
#